data_AF-A0A444KBI5-F1
#
_entry.id   AF-A0A444KBI5-F1
#
_cell.length_a   1.000
_cell.length_b   1.000
_cell.length_c   1.000
_cell.angle_alpha   90.00
_cell.angle_beta   90.00
_cell.angle_gamma   90.00
#
_symmetry.space_group_name_H-M   'P 1'
#
loop_
_entity.id
_entity.type
_entity.pdbx_description
1 polymer ?
#
loop_
_entity_poly.entity_id
_entity_poly.type
_entity_poly.pdbx_seq_one_letter_code
_entity_poly.pdbx_strand_id
1 'polypeptide(L)'
;MPRFQEILLLVGQLNYTWTNTESLLIYLIAGLAKVDKETAIIIFLTLNTTRARIELVERLAKMPKTAADCRQAVLTVTGKLTRQAKLRNKYSHCIYSFDESGSHGSTQLMRIVDGKDDVKYGKIEALDDKEMGRIHDSIEDIRAINKDIWSIVVDNSFPR
;
A
#
# COMPACT_ATOMS: atom_id res chain seq x y z
N MET A 1 -14.82 -22.32 11.35
CA MET A 1 -13.87 -22.04 10.23
C MET A 1 -12.77 -21.08 10.69
N PRO A 2 -11.83 -21.52 11.56
CA PRO A 2 -10.84 -20.63 12.18
C PRO A 2 -9.85 -20.02 11.17
N ARG A 3 -9.37 -20.81 10.20
CA ARG A 3 -8.39 -20.35 9.19
C ARG A 3 -8.98 -19.30 8.24
N PHE A 4 -10.24 -19.44 7.85
CA PHE A 4 -10.93 -18.42 7.05
C PHE A 4 -11.03 -17.07 7.79
N GLN A 5 -11.45 -17.11 9.06
CA GLN A 5 -11.55 -15.91 9.88
C GLN A 5 -10.18 -15.23 10.06
N GLU A 6 -9.13 -16.01 10.28
CA GLU A 6 -7.75 -15.51 10.38
C GLU A 6 -7.32 -14.76 9.12
N ILE A 7 -7.59 -15.32 7.94
CA ILE A 7 -7.25 -14.69 6.65
C ILE A 7 -8.01 -13.38 6.47
N LEU A 8 -9.32 -13.37 6.75
CA LEU A 8 -10.12 -12.15 6.65
C LEU A 8 -9.64 -11.06 7.62
N LEU A 9 -9.25 -11.45 8.83
CA LEU A 9 -8.68 -10.52 9.82
C LEU A 9 -7.35 -9.93 9.33
N LEU A 10 -6.44 -10.76 8.82
CA LEU A 10 -5.15 -10.31 8.28
C LEU A 10 -5.33 -9.37 7.08
N VAL A 11 -6.20 -9.72 6.13
CA VAL A 11 -6.48 -8.88 4.96
C VAL A 11 -7.17 -7.58 5.37
N GLY A 12 -8.09 -7.63 6.34
CA GLY A 12 -8.70 -6.45 6.94
C GLY A 12 -7.67 -5.53 7.58
N GLN A 13 -6.77 -6.08 8.38
CA GLN A 13 -5.66 -5.35 9.02
C GLN A 13 -4.70 -4.75 7.98
N LEU A 14 -4.38 -5.49 6.91
CA LEU A 14 -3.58 -5.00 5.79
C LEU A 14 -4.22 -3.78 5.14
N ASN A 15 -5.51 -3.86 4.80
CA ASN A 15 -6.25 -2.75 4.17
C ASN A 15 -6.35 -1.52 5.10
N TYR A 16 -6.61 -1.74 6.39
CA TYR A 16 -6.65 -0.67 7.38
C TYR A 16 -5.28 0.04 7.50
N THR A 17 -4.22 -0.75 7.70
CA THR A 17 -2.86 -0.23 7.87
C THR A 17 -2.39 0.52 6.63
N TRP A 18 -2.72 -0.01 5.45
CA TRP A 18 -2.50 0.66 4.17
C TRP A 18 -3.20 2.03 4.11
N THR A 19 -4.51 2.07 4.37
CA THR A 19 -5.33 3.29 4.23
C THR A 19 -4.86 4.40 5.16
N ASN A 20 -4.51 4.06 6.40
CA ASN A 20 -3.93 5.01 7.35
C ASN A 20 -2.59 5.56 6.86
N THR A 21 -1.75 4.70 6.29
CA THR A 21 -0.41 5.08 5.82
C THR A 21 -0.46 5.89 4.54
N GLU A 22 -1.34 5.54 3.60
CA GLU A 22 -1.56 6.31 2.38
C GLU A 22 -2.06 7.73 2.68
N SER A 23 -2.94 7.88 3.68
CA SER A 23 -3.44 9.19 4.10
C SER A 23 -2.32 10.13 4.55
N LEU A 24 -1.18 9.61 5.03
CA LEU A 24 -0.04 10.45 5.42
C LEU A 24 0.64 11.14 4.23
N LEU A 25 0.37 10.73 2.98
CA LEU A 25 0.83 11.45 1.79
C LEU A 25 0.30 12.89 1.77
N ILE A 26 -0.81 13.19 2.45
CA ILE A 26 -1.32 14.56 2.64
C ILE A 26 -0.23 15.48 3.23
N TYR A 27 0.48 15.01 4.26
CA TYR A 27 1.53 15.81 4.91
C TYR A 27 2.75 16.02 4.01
N LEU A 28 3.12 15.00 3.22
CA LEU A 28 4.18 15.12 2.23
C LEU A 28 3.79 16.12 1.12
N ILE A 29 2.53 16.08 0.65
CA ILE A 29 2.00 17.05 -0.31
C ILE A 29 2.07 18.45 0.27
N ALA A 30 1.56 18.67 1.49
CA ALA A 30 1.56 19.97 2.16
C ALA A 30 2.98 20.57 2.24
N GLY A 31 3.93 19.78 2.76
CA GLY A 31 5.32 20.21 2.93
C GLY A 31 6.04 20.50 1.61
N LEU A 32 5.95 19.58 0.65
CA LEU A 32 6.69 19.70 -0.62
C LEU A 32 6.07 20.77 -1.55
N ALA A 33 4.74 20.91 -1.55
CA ALA A 33 4.06 21.95 -2.30
C ALA A 33 4.12 23.32 -1.60
N LYS A 34 4.45 23.37 -0.30
CA LYS A 34 4.42 24.56 0.57
C LYS A 34 3.02 25.18 0.67
N VAL A 35 2.04 24.33 0.96
CA VAL A 35 0.63 24.71 1.17
C VAL A 35 0.19 24.28 2.57
N ASP A 36 -0.91 24.86 3.05
CA ASP A 36 -1.57 24.39 4.26
C ASP A 36 -2.15 22.97 4.08
N LYS A 37 -2.51 22.35 5.20
CA LYS A 37 -2.99 20.98 5.23
C LYS A 37 -4.35 20.83 4.54
N GLU A 38 -5.24 21.80 4.68
CA GLU A 38 -6.56 21.81 4.07
C GLU A 38 -6.46 21.78 2.55
N THR A 39 -5.58 22.60 1.98
CA THR A 39 -5.25 22.62 0.55
C THR A 39 -4.65 21.29 0.10
N ALA A 40 -3.74 20.71 0.89
CA ALA A 40 -3.16 19.40 0.58
C ALA A 40 -4.20 18.26 0.61
N ILE A 41 -5.19 18.32 1.52
CA ILE A 41 -6.33 17.40 1.56
C ILE A 41 -7.12 17.49 0.25
N ILE A 42 -7.44 18.70 -0.22
CA ILE A 42 -8.16 18.90 -1.50
C ILE A 42 -7.37 18.28 -2.66
N ILE A 43 -6.05 18.51 -2.72
CA ILE A 43 -5.19 17.92 -3.74
C ILE A 43 -5.22 16.39 -3.66
N PHE A 44 -5.11 15.82 -2.45
CA PHE A 44 -5.13 14.37 -2.23
C PHE A 44 -6.47 13.74 -2.67
N LEU A 45 -7.59 14.39 -2.37
CA LEU A 45 -8.94 13.95 -2.76
C LEU A 45 -9.18 14.05 -4.27
N THR A 46 -8.53 15.01 -4.94
CA THR A 46 -8.63 15.18 -6.40
C THR A 46 -7.90 14.06 -7.16
N LEU A 47 -6.88 13.44 -6.55
CA LEU A 47 -6.13 12.34 -7.14
C LEU A 47 -6.83 11.01 -6.83
N ASN A 48 -7.50 10.44 -7.84
CA ASN A 48 -8.37 9.27 -7.71
C ASN A 48 -7.64 7.93 -7.50
N THR A 49 -6.31 7.89 -7.58
CA THR A 49 -5.55 6.66 -7.42
C THR A 49 -4.35 6.86 -6.52
N THR A 50 -3.99 5.84 -5.74
CA THR A 50 -2.76 5.85 -4.92
C THR A 50 -1.53 6.10 -5.77
N ARG A 51 -1.49 5.53 -6.99
CA ARG A 51 -0.38 5.75 -7.92
C ARG A 51 -0.23 7.23 -8.26
N ALA A 52 -1.31 7.93 -8.60
CA ALA A 52 -1.25 9.35 -8.91
C ALA A 52 -0.79 10.20 -7.71
N ARG A 53 -1.24 9.85 -6.51
CA ARG A 53 -0.80 10.49 -5.24
C ARG A 53 0.69 10.31 -5.00
N ILE A 54 1.19 9.09 -5.16
CA ILE A 54 2.62 8.78 -5.02
C ILE A 54 3.44 9.52 -6.09
N GLU A 55 3.02 9.47 -7.35
CA GLU A 55 3.72 10.15 -8.45
C GLU A 55 3.78 11.67 -8.24
N LEU A 56 2.71 12.29 -7.72
CA LEU A 56 2.73 13.71 -7.35
C LEU A 56 3.81 13.98 -6.30
N VAL A 57 3.81 13.22 -5.20
CA VAL A 57 4.80 13.38 -4.12
C VAL A 57 6.23 13.21 -4.65
N GLU A 58 6.49 12.21 -5.48
CA GLU A 58 7.81 12.01 -6.08
C GLU A 58 8.23 13.16 -7.01
N ARG A 59 7.30 13.70 -7.80
CA ARG A 59 7.57 14.85 -8.68
C ARG A 59 7.86 16.11 -7.87
N LEU A 60 7.10 16.37 -6.81
CA LEU A 60 7.34 17.48 -5.89
C LEU A 60 8.70 17.33 -5.18
N ALA A 61 9.04 16.12 -4.72
CA ALA A 61 10.33 15.84 -4.08
C ALA A 61 11.53 16.05 -5.00
N LYS A 62 11.37 15.83 -6.31
CA LYS A 62 12.43 16.02 -7.32
C LYS A 62 12.64 17.48 -7.72
N MET A 63 11.79 18.42 -7.28
CA MET A 63 11.96 19.83 -7.60
C MET A 63 13.28 20.39 -7.01
N PRO A 64 13.94 21.36 -7.67
CA PRO A 64 15.20 21.94 -7.18
C PRO A 64 15.12 22.58 -5.79
N LYS A 65 13.93 23.02 -5.38
CA LYS A 65 13.66 23.65 -4.08
C LYS A 65 13.67 22.66 -2.90
N THR A 66 13.67 21.36 -3.16
CA THR A 66 13.63 20.31 -2.13
C THR A 66 15.06 19.94 -1.74
N ALA A 67 15.37 20.01 -0.45
CA ALA A 67 16.68 19.63 0.07
C ALA A 67 17.03 18.17 -0.30
N ALA A 68 18.31 17.89 -0.55
CA ALA A 68 18.75 16.58 -1.06
C ALA A 68 18.36 15.43 -0.12
N ASP A 69 18.49 15.63 1.19
CA ASP A 69 18.17 14.63 2.20
C ASP A 69 16.66 14.35 2.25
N CYS A 70 15.84 15.41 2.24
CA CYS A 70 14.39 15.31 2.15
C CYS A 70 13.95 14.55 0.90
N ARG A 71 14.52 14.91 -0.26
CA ARG A 71 14.27 14.23 -1.53
C ARG A 71 14.60 12.74 -1.44
N GLN A 72 15.78 12.40 -0.93
CA GLN A 72 16.20 11.01 -0.82
C GLN A 72 15.29 10.21 0.11
N ALA A 73 14.91 10.78 1.26
CA ALA A 73 14.01 10.15 2.22
C ALA A 73 12.62 9.92 1.61
N VAL A 74 12.04 10.94 0.95
CA VAL A 74 10.74 10.83 0.28
C VAL A 74 10.76 9.78 -0.83
N LEU A 75 11.75 9.79 -1.72
CA LEU A 75 11.84 8.80 -2.80
C LEU A 75 12.05 7.37 -2.29
N THR A 76 12.76 7.22 -1.18
CA THR A 76 12.95 5.92 -0.54
C THR A 76 11.62 5.38 0.00
N VAL A 77 10.86 6.20 0.73
CA VAL A 77 9.61 5.78 1.34
C VAL A 77 8.50 5.55 0.31
N THR A 78 8.40 6.39 -0.74
CA THR A 78 7.43 6.17 -1.83
C THR A 78 7.76 4.93 -2.66
N GLY A 79 9.04 4.62 -2.84
CA GLY A 79 9.49 3.38 -3.46
C GLY A 79 9.07 2.14 -2.67
N LYS A 80 9.20 2.17 -1.33
CA LYS A 80 8.69 1.12 -0.43
C LYS A 80 7.16 1.01 -0.54
N LEU A 81 6.45 2.13 -0.46
CA LEU A 81 4.98 2.18 -0.53
C LEU A 81 4.45 1.60 -1.85
N THR A 82 5.11 1.90 -2.98
CA THR A 82 4.76 1.35 -4.30
C THR A 82 4.91 -0.16 -4.37
N ARG A 83 5.91 -0.74 -3.68
CA ARG A 83 6.06 -2.20 -3.58
C ARG A 83 4.93 -2.82 -2.77
N GLN A 84 4.62 -2.23 -1.61
CA GLN A 84 3.52 -2.70 -0.76
C GLN A 84 2.14 -2.53 -1.43
N ALA A 85 1.95 -1.52 -2.29
CA ALA A 85 0.73 -1.35 -3.09
C ALA A 85 0.43 -2.59 -3.94
N LYS A 86 1.47 -3.19 -4.55
CA LYS A 86 1.33 -4.38 -5.39
C LYS A 86 0.91 -5.59 -4.58
N LEU A 87 1.49 -5.77 -3.38
CA LEU A 87 1.16 -6.85 -2.46
C LEU A 87 -0.27 -6.69 -1.92
N ARG A 88 -0.63 -5.49 -1.45
CA ARG A 88 -2.00 -5.18 -1.04
C ARG A 88 -2.99 -5.49 -2.16
N ASN A 89 -2.74 -5.02 -3.37
CA ASN A 89 -3.63 -5.29 -4.51
C ASN A 89 -3.73 -6.79 -4.83
N LYS A 90 -2.68 -7.59 -4.65
CA LYS A 90 -2.72 -9.05 -4.81
C LYS A 90 -3.77 -9.66 -3.87
N TYR A 91 -3.74 -9.28 -2.59
CA TYR A 91 -4.61 -9.87 -1.56
C TYR A 91 -6.01 -9.24 -1.51
N SER A 92 -6.16 -7.97 -1.89
CA SER A 92 -7.49 -7.31 -1.91
C SER A 92 -8.33 -7.68 -3.15
N HIS A 93 -7.72 -8.17 -4.23
CA HIS A 93 -8.42 -8.48 -5.48
C HIS A 93 -8.33 -9.96 -5.90
N CYS A 94 -7.95 -10.86 -5.00
CA CYS A 94 -8.02 -12.30 -5.24
C CYS A 94 -9.38 -12.88 -4.84
N ILE A 95 -9.75 -14.01 -5.46
CA ILE A 95 -10.91 -14.80 -5.05
C ILE A 95 -10.47 -15.76 -3.94
N TYR A 96 -11.21 -15.78 -2.84
CA TYR A 96 -10.99 -16.71 -1.74
C TYR A 96 -11.96 -17.90 -1.88
N SER A 97 -11.44 -19.09 -2.14
CA SER A 97 -12.19 -20.35 -2.16
C SER A 97 -11.86 -21.19 -0.93
N PHE A 98 -12.84 -21.91 -0.39
CA PHE A 98 -12.68 -22.79 0.78
C PHE A 98 -13.38 -24.12 0.49
N ASP A 99 -12.84 -25.21 1.02
CA ASP A 99 -13.47 -26.53 0.94
C ASP A 99 -14.70 -26.63 1.87
N GLU A 100 -15.59 -27.61 1.63
CA GLU A 100 -16.81 -27.83 2.42
C GLU A 100 -16.52 -28.08 3.92
N SER A 101 -15.30 -28.54 4.24
CA SER A 101 -14.85 -28.79 5.62
C SER A 101 -14.29 -27.55 6.33
N GLY A 102 -13.93 -26.49 5.59
CA GLY A 102 -13.27 -25.29 6.11
C GLY A 102 -11.89 -25.54 6.73
N SER A 103 -11.30 -26.72 6.51
CA SER A 103 -9.99 -27.13 7.06
C SER A 103 -8.86 -26.91 6.07
N HIS A 104 -9.14 -27.02 4.77
CA HIS A 104 -8.20 -26.73 3.69
C HIS A 104 -8.68 -25.48 2.94
N GLY A 105 -8.29 -24.31 3.45
CA GLY A 105 -8.43 -23.06 2.72
C GLY A 105 -7.44 -23.02 1.55
N SER A 106 -7.81 -23.56 0.40
CA SER A 106 -7.07 -23.28 -0.83
C SER A 106 -7.56 -21.94 -1.38
N THR A 107 -6.79 -20.85 -1.26
CA THR A 107 -7.01 -19.73 -2.17
C THR A 107 -6.73 -20.20 -3.58
N GLN A 108 -7.77 -20.30 -4.40
CA GLN A 108 -7.55 -20.22 -5.83
C GLN A 108 -7.25 -18.77 -6.13
N LEU A 109 -5.95 -18.43 -6.15
CA LEU A 109 -5.45 -17.15 -6.65
C LEU A 109 -5.67 -17.10 -8.17
N MET A 110 -6.94 -17.12 -8.58
CA MET A 110 -7.41 -17.04 -9.96
C MET A 110 -7.23 -15.60 -10.42
N ARG A 111 -5.97 -15.16 -10.52
CA ARG A 111 -5.63 -14.02 -11.35
C ARG A 111 -5.98 -14.43 -12.77
N ILE A 112 -7.12 -14.01 -13.29
CA ILE A 112 -7.35 -14.05 -14.73
C ILE A 112 -6.20 -13.26 -15.35
N VAL A 113 -5.26 -13.97 -15.98
CA VAL A 113 -4.18 -13.34 -16.73
C VAL A 113 -4.69 -13.30 -18.15
N ASP A 114 -5.14 -12.10 -18.55
CA ASP A 114 -5.57 -11.83 -19.92
C ASP A 114 -4.31 -11.79 -20.80
N GLY A 115 -4.03 -12.90 -21.49
CA GLY A 115 -3.00 -12.97 -22.51
C GLY A 115 -3.53 -12.40 -23.83
N LYS A 116 -2.63 -12.03 -24.76
CA LYS A 116 -3.04 -11.47 -26.07
C LYS A 116 -4.03 -12.35 -26.85
N ASP A 117 -4.03 -13.67 -26.62
CA ASP A 117 -4.84 -14.65 -27.37
C ASP A 117 -5.50 -15.72 -26.48
N ASP A 118 -5.42 -15.63 -25.14
CA ASP A 118 -5.99 -16.65 -24.22
C ASP A 118 -6.29 -16.08 -22.82
N VAL A 119 -7.42 -16.49 -22.24
CA VAL A 119 -7.85 -16.15 -20.87
C VAL A 119 -7.44 -17.31 -19.96
N LYS A 120 -6.27 -17.20 -19.33
CA LYS A 120 -5.78 -18.24 -18.43
C LYS A 120 -6.33 -18.06 -17.03
N TYR A 121 -6.99 -19.09 -16.52
CA TYR A 121 -7.27 -19.22 -15.08
C TYR A 121 -5.96 -19.13 -14.32
N GLY A 122 -5.89 -18.19 -13.37
CA GLY A 122 -4.67 -17.87 -12.64
C GLY A 122 -4.07 -19.05 -11.89
N LYS A 123 -2.78 -18.91 -11.56
CA LYS A 123 -2.05 -19.88 -10.75
C LYS A 123 -2.70 -20.03 -9.38
N ILE A 124 -3.22 -21.22 -9.07
CA ILE A 124 -3.71 -21.56 -7.74
C ILE A 124 -2.51 -21.54 -6.77
N GLU A 125 -2.51 -20.63 -5.81
CA GLU A 125 -1.50 -20.55 -4.74
C GLU A 125 -2.19 -20.87 -3.41
N ALA A 126 -1.80 -21.97 -2.77
CA ALA A 126 -2.35 -22.35 -1.48
C ALA A 126 -2.08 -21.24 -0.44
N LEU A 127 -3.10 -20.91 0.38
CA LEU A 127 -2.91 -19.98 1.51
C LEU A 127 -2.37 -20.75 2.71
N ASP A 128 -1.15 -21.23 2.53
CA ASP A 128 -0.36 -21.88 3.55
C ASP A 128 0.15 -20.86 4.58
N ASP A 129 0.80 -21.36 5.63
CA ASP A 129 1.31 -20.53 6.72
C ASP A 129 2.39 -19.56 6.21
N LYS A 130 3.03 -19.86 5.07
CA LYS A 130 4.00 -19.00 4.40
C LYS A 130 3.34 -17.81 3.69
N GLU A 131 2.18 -17.99 3.04
CA GLU A 131 1.40 -16.86 2.53
C GLU A 131 0.83 -16.01 3.67
N MET A 132 0.37 -16.62 4.78
CA MET A 132 -0.08 -15.85 5.95
C MET A 132 1.06 -15.02 6.54
N GLY A 133 2.26 -15.60 6.68
CA GLY A 133 3.47 -14.88 7.09
C GLY A 133 3.79 -13.70 6.17
N ARG A 134 3.62 -13.85 4.85
CA ARG A 134 3.83 -12.74 3.90
C ARG A 134 2.84 -11.58 4.07
N ILE A 135 1.58 -11.87 4.39
CA ILE A 135 0.60 -10.82 4.70
C ILE A 135 1.01 -10.08 5.98
N HIS A 136 1.42 -10.83 7.00
CA HIS A 136 1.90 -10.26 8.26
C HIS A 136 3.15 -9.36 8.04
N ASP A 137 4.15 -9.84 7.31
CA ASP A 137 5.36 -9.06 7.01
C ASP A 137 5.01 -7.78 6.22
N SER A 138 4.06 -7.86 5.28
CA SER A 138 3.56 -6.69 4.55
C SER A 138 2.91 -5.66 5.48
N ILE A 139 2.14 -6.10 6.49
CA ILE A 139 1.56 -5.20 7.50
C ILE A 139 2.66 -4.49 8.29
N GLU A 140 3.67 -5.22 8.75
CA GLU A 140 4.79 -4.64 9.51
C GLU A 140 5.63 -3.69 8.67
N ASP A 141 5.87 -4.01 7.40
CA ASP A 141 6.52 -3.11 6.45
C ASP A 141 5.73 -1.81 6.26
N ILE A 142 4.40 -1.89 6.13
CA ILE A 142 3.55 -0.70 6.01
C ILE A 142 3.57 0.12 7.31
N ARG A 143 3.61 -0.52 8.49
CA ARG A 143 3.78 0.18 9.78
C ARG A 143 5.13 0.88 9.87
N ALA A 144 6.20 0.27 9.37
CA ALA A 144 7.51 0.90 9.29
C ALA A 144 7.48 2.11 8.34
N ILE A 145 6.87 1.96 7.16
CA ILE A 145 6.66 3.08 6.21
C ILE A 145 5.88 4.23 6.86
N ASN A 146 4.85 3.93 7.64
CA ASN A 146 4.08 4.94 8.37
C ASN A 146 4.97 5.78 9.29
N LYS A 147 5.82 5.11 10.08
CA LYS A 147 6.79 5.76 10.96
C LYS A 147 7.81 6.58 10.17
N ASP A 148 8.35 6.02 9.07
CA ASP A 148 9.29 6.71 8.18
C ASP A 148 8.68 8.02 7.63
N ILE A 149 7.40 8.01 7.23
CA ILE A 149 6.70 9.21 6.75
C ILE A 149 6.59 10.25 7.87
N TRP A 150 6.22 9.84 9.08
CA TRP A 150 6.15 10.77 10.23
C TRP A 150 7.51 11.37 10.56
N SER A 151 8.59 10.59 10.54
CA SER A 151 9.96 11.11 10.71
C SER A 151 10.27 12.17 9.66
N ILE A 152 9.98 11.93 8.38
CA ILE A 152 10.18 12.91 7.30
C ILE A 152 9.40 14.21 7.58
N VAL A 153 8.14 14.09 7.99
CA VAL A 153 7.26 15.23 8.33
C VAL A 153 7.83 16.03 9.50
N VAL A 154 8.39 15.36 10.50
CA VAL A 154 9.00 16.00 11.68
C VAL A 154 10.31 16.69 11.32
N ASP A 155 11.24 15.96 10.70
CA ASP A 155 12.59 16.42 10.39
C ASP A 155 12.60 17.62 9.43
N ASN A 156 11.59 17.70 8.54
CA ASN A 156 11.44 18.79 7.57
C ASN A 156 10.43 19.85 8.00
N SER A 157 9.86 19.76 9.21
CA SER A 157 8.86 20.71 9.73
C SER A 157 7.67 20.92 8.78
N PHE A 158 7.18 19.84 8.18
CA PHE A 158 6.01 19.92 7.30
C PHE A 158 4.73 20.23 8.12
N PRO A 159 3.71 20.88 7.51
CA PRO A 159 2.43 21.15 8.14
C PRO A 159 1.74 19.87 8.64
N ARG A 160 1.04 19.92 9.80
CA ARG A 160 0.40 18.77 10.47
C ARG A 160 -1.06 19.04 10.85
#